data_AF-A0A967K1I3-F1
#
_entry.id   AF-A0A967K1I3-F1
#
_cell.length_a   1.000
_cell.length_b   1.000
_cell.length_c   1.000
_cell.angle_alpha   90.00
_cell.angle_beta   90.00
_cell.angle_gamma   90.00
#
_symmetry.space_group_name_H-M   'P 1'
#
loop_
_entity.id
_entity.type
_entity.pdbx_description
1 polymer ?
#
loop_
_entity_poly.entity_id
_entity_poly.type
_entity_poly.pdbx_seq_one_letter_code
_entity_poly.pdbx_strand_id
1 'polypeptide(L)'
;MRKFAPLFLVFLLIAHVVDSAYAQPAQASERDSLSIPTLVYYDFDNGELPPGWQILDGFQDGYSWEFMDIYSMGGYPPFEDTCLIVNSSTATGIYMDEALVTAYYYAPTGIDIHLRFSNYFAYDNETPNEVADVDVRNGAGGQWHNVLRMTNMSSGPETRDIDITSYIGSGDSIQVRFHYYMARSDRWWMIDNFRLYYDCDDPDQDNICSQFDNCPDDYNPNQTDYDSDGIGYVCDTCVDTDGDGYGNPGFAVNLCETDNCPYLYNPDQEDYDGDGIGDECDQCTDTDGDGYGNPGFPNNTCPTDNCPNHFNPYQYDADGDGRGDQCDYCTDTDGDSFGDPGYPASTCMLDNCPDNYNPYQWDMDNDNIGDSCDACTDIDGDGYGDPGFPANTCVTDNCPNIPNPDQLDDDSDGIGNECDDCNDSDGDGYGDPGYPDNVCDTDNCPDISNPDQEDSDSDGLGDACDDCTDSDGDGYGDPGYENQTCEIDNCPDTSNPDQADYDQDGIGDVCDECTDSDNDGYGDPGFAANTCEGDNCPEIYNPDQLDADIDGLGDVCDECTDTDGDGYGDPG
;
A
#
# COMPACT_ATOMS: atom_id res chain seq x y z
N MET A 1 -5.37 -25.15 29.92
CA MET A 1 -5.02 -26.56 30.18
C MET A 1 -3.50 -26.66 30.26
N ARG A 2 -2.95 -26.94 31.44
CA ARG A 2 -1.50 -27.16 31.65
C ARG A 2 -1.19 -28.64 31.42
N LYS A 3 -0.09 -28.96 30.72
CA LYS A 3 0.56 -30.28 30.79
C LYS A 3 2.05 -30.10 31.08
N PHE A 4 2.51 -30.99 31.94
CA PHE A 4 3.79 -31.05 32.67
C PHE A 4 4.93 -31.68 31.85
N ALA A 5 6.18 -31.34 32.21
CA ALA A 5 7.28 -32.31 32.41
C ALA A 5 8.38 -31.70 33.33
N PRO A 6 9.17 -32.50 34.08
CA PRO A 6 9.74 -32.10 35.37
C PRO A 6 11.27 -31.90 35.43
N LEU A 7 11.68 -31.16 36.45
CA LEU A 7 13.05 -30.82 36.87
C LEU A 7 13.67 -31.96 37.71
N PHE A 8 14.89 -32.41 37.39
CA PHE A 8 15.64 -33.40 38.18
C PHE A 8 16.67 -32.69 39.08
N LEU A 9 16.61 -33.02 40.37
CA LEU A 9 17.48 -32.55 41.45
C LEU A 9 18.55 -33.63 41.72
N VAL A 10 19.84 -33.27 41.76
CA VAL A 10 20.91 -34.17 42.26
C VAL A 10 21.73 -33.48 43.33
N PHE A 11 21.82 -34.16 44.47
CA PHE A 11 22.48 -33.77 45.71
C PHE A 11 24.00 -33.92 45.65
N LEU A 12 24.69 -32.98 46.31
CA LEU A 12 26.11 -32.99 46.65
C LEU A 12 26.38 -34.00 47.80
N LEU A 13 27.43 -34.82 47.69
CA LEU A 13 28.00 -35.53 48.84
C LEU A 13 29.53 -35.60 48.76
N ILE A 14 30.17 -35.07 49.79
CA ILE A 14 31.62 -35.11 50.05
C ILE A 14 31.94 -36.39 50.85
N ALA A 15 33.03 -37.08 50.51
CA ALA A 15 33.76 -37.93 51.46
C ALA A 15 35.24 -38.05 51.09
N HIS A 16 36.11 -37.66 52.03
CA HIS A 16 37.55 -37.95 52.08
C HIS A 16 37.81 -39.42 52.41
N VAL A 17 38.85 -40.01 51.82
CA VAL A 17 39.64 -41.10 52.45
C VAL A 17 41.12 -40.91 52.11
N VAL A 18 41.94 -40.92 53.16
CA VAL A 18 43.41 -40.98 53.17
C VAL A 18 43.88 -42.42 53.02
N ASP A 19 44.97 -42.65 52.27
CA ASP A 19 45.92 -43.69 52.66
C ASP A 19 47.35 -43.39 52.16
N SER A 20 48.32 -43.64 53.04
CA SER A 20 49.75 -43.42 52.83
C SER A 20 50.45 -44.74 52.59
N ALA A 21 51.26 -44.84 51.53
CA ALA A 21 52.26 -45.89 51.37
C ALA A 21 53.57 -45.33 50.83
N TYR A 22 54.65 -45.77 51.46
CA TYR A 22 56.06 -45.42 51.22
C TYR A 22 56.48 -45.52 49.74
N ALA A 23 57.10 -44.45 49.22
CA ALA A 23 57.83 -44.47 47.96
C ALA A 23 59.34 -44.67 48.20
N GLN A 24 59.92 -45.69 47.57
CA GLN A 24 61.36 -45.78 47.30
C GLN A 24 61.73 -44.79 46.17
N PRO A 25 63.00 -44.35 46.03
CA PRO A 25 63.35 -43.29 45.09
C PRO A 25 63.16 -43.80 43.66
N ALA A 26 62.29 -43.13 42.91
CA ALA A 26 62.15 -43.36 41.49
C ALA A 26 63.47 -43.03 40.80
N GLN A 27 64.01 -44.00 40.06
CA GLN A 27 64.90 -43.72 38.94
C GLN A 27 64.15 -42.79 37.98
N ALA A 28 64.81 -41.74 37.52
CA ALA A 28 64.29 -40.87 36.47
C ALA A 28 64.13 -41.72 35.20
N SER A 29 62.89 -42.16 34.92
CA SER A 29 62.52 -42.64 33.59
C SER A 29 62.20 -41.43 32.73
N GLU A 30 62.76 -41.39 31.53
CA GLU A 30 62.46 -40.43 30.46
C GLU A 30 60.95 -40.26 30.24
N ARG A 31 60.37 -39.22 30.86
CA ARG A 31 59.12 -38.60 30.41
C ARG A 31 59.47 -37.27 29.78
N ASP A 32 59.96 -37.32 28.55
CA ASP A 32 60.28 -36.10 27.78
C ASP A 32 59.75 -36.17 26.34
N SER A 33 58.57 -36.77 26.17
CA SER A 33 58.06 -37.15 24.85
C SER A 33 56.54 -37.08 24.76
N LEU A 34 55.95 -35.88 24.88
CA LEU A 34 54.64 -35.58 24.24
C LEU A 34 54.23 -34.09 24.20
N SER A 35 54.98 -33.16 24.82
CA SER A 35 54.58 -31.74 24.91
C SER A 35 55.57 -30.72 24.31
N ILE A 36 56.62 -31.18 23.63
CA ILE A 36 57.61 -30.27 23.03
C ILE A 36 57.51 -30.38 21.50
N PRO A 37 57.07 -29.33 20.80
CA PRO A 37 57.01 -29.30 19.35
C PRO A 37 58.35 -29.66 18.71
N THR A 38 58.38 -30.73 17.92
CA THR A 38 59.63 -31.33 17.39
C THR A 38 59.65 -31.25 15.88
N LEU A 39 60.67 -30.61 15.31
CA LEU A 39 60.88 -30.55 13.86
C LEU A 39 61.28 -31.91 13.32
N VAL A 40 62.20 -32.58 14.02
CA VAL A 40 62.68 -33.90 13.64
C VAL A 40 63.30 -34.63 14.82
N TYR A 41 63.14 -35.96 14.86
CA TYR A 41 63.73 -36.86 15.85
C TYR A 41 64.22 -38.15 15.18
N TYR A 42 65.42 -38.61 15.52
CA TYR A 42 65.98 -39.90 15.11
C TYR A 42 66.79 -40.54 16.24
N ASP A 43 66.42 -41.77 16.61
CA ASP A 43 67.07 -42.64 17.60
C ASP A 43 68.06 -43.64 16.98
N PHE A 44 68.12 -43.76 15.65
CA PHE A 44 69.03 -44.67 14.92
C PHE A 44 68.89 -46.17 15.23
N ASP A 45 67.92 -46.59 16.04
CA ASP A 45 67.75 -47.97 16.53
C ASP A 45 67.61 -49.01 15.41
N ASN A 46 67.08 -48.60 14.26
CA ASN A 46 66.88 -49.46 13.09
C ASN A 46 68.16 -49.70 12.27
N GLY A 47 69.28 -49.05 12.60
CA GLY A 47 70.55 -49.22 11.88
C GLY A 47 70.55 -48.66 10.45
N GLU A 48 69.67 -47.70 10.17
CA GLU A 48 69.55 -47.05 8.86
C GLU A 48 69.76 -45.54 8.99
N LEU A 49 70.42 -44.93 8.01
CA LEU A 49 70.59 -43.48 7.98
C LEU A 49 69.24 -42.81 7.67
N PRO A 50 68.90 -41.71 8.37
CA PRO A 50 67.70 -40.98 8.04
C PRO A 50 67.72 -40.44 6.59
N PRO A 51 66.54 -40.30 5.95
CA PRO A 51 66.46 -39.81 4.57
C PRO A 51 67.19 -38.48 4.37
N GLY A 52 68.06 -38.42 3.37
CA GLY A 52 68.81 -37.22 3.01
C GLY A 52 70.06 -36.94 3.85
N TRP A 53 70.33 -37.74 4.90
CA TRP A 53 71.60 -37.68 5.62
C TRP A 53 72.74 -38.24 4.76
N GLN A 54 73.94 -37.71 4.95
CA GLN A 54 75.13 -38.06 4.17
C GLN A 54 76.30 -38.35 5.11
N ILE A 55 76.97 -39.47 4.87
CA ILE A 55 78.30 -39.74 5.41
C ILE A 55 79.31 -39.29 4.36
N LEU A 56 80.22 -38.41 4.76
CA LEU A 56 81.30 -37.89 3.93
C LEU A 56 82.62 -38.44 4.47
N ASP A 57 83.24 -39.31 3.69
CA ASP A 57 84.62 -39.80 3.92
C ASP A 57 85.60 -38.81 3.28
N GLY A 58 86.21 -37.96 4.11
CA GLY A 58 87.04 -36.84 3.65
C GLY A 58 88.35 -37.29 2.99
N PHE A 59 88.91 -38.42 3.45
CA PHE A 59 90.16 -38.97 2.92
C PHE A 59 89.97 -40.12 1.92
N GLN A 60 88.75 -40.64 1.78
CA GLN A 60 88.40 -41.77 0.92
C GLN A 60 89.21 -43.03 1.26
N ASP A 61 89.49 -43.24 2.53
CA ASP A 61 90.29 -44.38 3.02
C ASP A 61 89.43 -45.58 3.43
N GLY A 62 88.10 -45.43 3.44
CA GLY A 62 87.13 -46.47 3.74
C GLY A 62 86.79 -46.60 5.22
N TYR A 63 87.34 -45.75 6.10
CA TYR A 63 86.98 -45.68 7.50
C TYR A 63 86.08 -44.46 7.73
N SER A 64 84.82 -44.69 8.11
CA SER A 64 83.87 -43.61 8.33
C SER A 64 82.84 -43.97 9.38
N TRP A 65 81.79 -43.16 9.49
CA TRP A 65 80.65 -43.43 10.35
C TRP A 65 80.00 -44.78 10.01
N GLU A 66 79.72 -45.59 11.02
CA GLU A 66 79.05 -46.89 10.91
C GLU A 66 78.02 -47.09 12.03
N PHE A 67 77.09 -48.03 11.85
CA PHE A 67 76.15 -48.40 12.90
C PHE A 67 76.74 -49.45 13.83
N MET A 68 76.51 -49.28 15.13
CA MET A 68 76.99 -50.18 16.16
C MET A 68 75.93 -50.47 17.21
N ASP A 69 75.70 -51.76 17.46
CA ASP A 69 74.88 -52.26 18.56
C ASP A 69 75.65 -52.12 19.89
N ILE A 70 75.14 -51.28 20.80
CA ILE A 70 75.84 -50.92 22.04
C ILE A 70 75.94 -52.06 23.05
N TYR A 71 75.07 -53.09 22.96
CA TYR A 71 75.15 -54.27 23.85
C TYR A 71 76.46 -55.02 23.65
N SER A 72 77.09 -54.91 22.48
CA SER A 72 78.40 -55.49 22.18
C SER A 72 79.56 -54.83 22.94
N MET A 73 79.36 -53.61 23.49
CA MET A 73 80.38 -52.84 24.21
C MET A 73 80.12 -52.70 25.73
N GLY A 74 79.04 -53.28 26.24
CA GLY A 74 78.73 -53.30 27.68
C GLY A 74 77.77 -52.20 28.17
N GLY A 75 77.18 -51.40 27.26
CA GLY A 75 76.16 -50.38 27.56
C GLY A 75 76.70 -49.07 28.14
N TYR A 76 76.26 -47.93 27.60
CA TYR A 76 76.65 -46.58 28.05
C TYR A 76 75.43 -45.66 28.04
N PRO A 77 74.70 -45.45 29.15
CA PRO A 77 73.59 -44.47 29.16
C PRO A 77 74.10 -43.07 28.75
N PRO A 78 73.41 -42.32 27.87
CA PRO A 78 72.03 -42.48 27.39
C PRO A 78 71.85 -43.33 26.11
N PHE A 79 72.86 -44.11 25.70
CA PHE A 79 72.77 -45.03 24.56
C PHE A 79 72.16 -46.35 25.01
N GLU A 80 71.01 -46.72 24.45
CA GLU A 80 70.26 -47.91 24.85
C GLU A 80 70.36 -49.06 23.83
N ASP A 81 70.41 -48.76 22.53
CA ASP A 81 70.43 -49.77 21.45
C ASP A 81 71.47 -49.45 20.34
N THR A 82 71.05 -49.27 19.08
CA THR A 82 71.95 -49.09 17.92
C THR A 82 72.25 -47.61 17.71
N CYS A 83 73.53 -47.24 17.68
CA CYS A 83 73.95 -45.84 17.49
C CYS A 83 74.92 -45.69 16.31
N LEU A 84 75.19 -44.44 15.92
CA LEU A 84 76.23 -44.12 14.94
C LEU A 84 77.57 -43.92 15.65
N ILE A 85 78.62 -44.55 15.14
CA ILE A 85 79.99 -44.46 15.66
C ILE A 85 80.98 -44.17 14.55
N VAL A 86 82.00 -43.36 14.86
CA VAL A 86 83.22 -43.23 14.06
C VAL A 86 84.41 -43.58 14.95
N ASN A 87 85.29 -44.48 14.48
CA ASN A 87 86.30 -45.11 15.33
C ASN A 87 87.72 -45.05 14.72
N SER A 88 88.58 -44.20 15.28
CA SER A 88 89.97 -44.05 14.83
C SER A 88 90.90 -45.17 15.30
N SER A 89 90.50 -45.94 16.30
CA SER A 89 91.28 -47.09 16.80
C SER A 89 91.34 -48.24 15.77
N THR A 90 90.31 -48.38 14.93
CA THR A 90 90.25 -49.41 13.88
C THR A 90 90.94 -48.97 12.58
N ALA A 91 91.08 -47.66 12.37
CA ALA A 91 91.80 -47.03 11.25
C ALA A 91 93.33 -46.92 11.50
N THR A 92 93.96 -48.03 11.90
CA THR A 92 95.35 -48.01 12.43
C THR A 92 96.35 -47.31 11.51
N GLY A 93 96.96 -46.24 12.02
CA GLY A 93 98.05 -45.49 11.37
C GLY A 93 97.65 -44.37 10.41
N ILE A 94 96.36 -44.13 10.14
CA ILE A 94 95.86 -43.11 9.19
C ILE A 94 95.13 -41.98 9.95
N TYR A 95 95.12 -40.77 9.39
CA TYR A 95 94.33 -39.66 9.93
C TYR A 95 92.91 -39.72 9.35
N MET A 96 91.89 -39.44 10.16
CA MET A 96 90.48 -39.38 9.75
C MET A 96 90.00 -37.93 9.64
N ASP A 97 89.05 -37.71 8.73
CA ASP A 97 88.34 -36.46 8.45
C ASP A 97 86.90 -36.78 8.00
N GLU A 98 86.06 -37.19 8.94
CA GLU A 98 84.76 -37.80 8.68
C GLU A 98 83.61 -36.90 9.11
N ALA A 99 82.63 -36.70 8.24
CA ALA A 99 81.47 -35.89 8.55
C ALA A 99 80.16 -36.67 8.36
N LEU A 100 79.30 -36.62 9.37
CA LEU A 100 77.91 -37.00 9.28
C LEU A 100 77.09 -35.71 9.14
N VAL A 101 76.41 -35.54 8.01
CA VAL A 101 75.68 -34.33 7.66
C VAL A 101 74.20 -34.65 7.53
N THR A 102 73.35 -33.89 8.22
CA THR A 102 71.90 -34.11 8.19
C THR A 102 71.27 -33.69 6.87
N ALA A 103 69.99 -34.01 6.66
CA ALA A 103 69.17 -33.29 5.67
C ALA A 103 68.98 -31.82 6.08
N TYR A 104 68.34 -31.04 5.20
CA TYR A 104 67.90 -29.68 5.51
C TYR A 104 66.52 -29.72 6.19
N TYR A 105 66.36 -28.98 7.28
CA TYR A 105 65.09 -28.85 8.01
C TYR A 105 64.65 -27.40 8.01
N TYR A 106 63.40 -27.12 7.61
CA TYR A 106 62.86 -25.77 7.70
C TYR A 106 62.50 -25.44 9.13
N ALA A 107 63.00 -24.32 9.64
CA ALA A 107 62.69 -23.82 10.97
C ALA A 107 61.73 -22.62 10.88
N PRO A 108 60.70 -22.54 11.73
CA PRO A 108 59.83 -21.37 11.82
C PRO A 108 60.62 -20.08 12.13
N THR A 109 60.15 -18.96 11.62
CA THR A 109 60.70 -17.64 11.96
C THR A 109 60.24 -17.18 13.34
N GLY A 110 61.17 -16.65 14.14
CA GLY A 110 60.83 -15.99 15.41
C GLY A 110 60.44 -16.96 16.52
N ILE A 111 60.92 -18.20 16.47
CA ILE A 111 60.76 -19.19 17.54
C ILE A 111 62.15 -19.69 17.96
N ASP A 112 62.33 -19.98 19.24
CA ASP A 112 63.58 -20.52 19.78
C ASP A 112 63.76 -21.98 19.34
N ILE A 113 64.90 -22.30 18.70
CA ILE A 113 65.20 -23.63 18.15
C ILE A 113 66.38 -24.24 18.91
N HIS A 114 66.21 -25.50 19.28
CA HIS A 114 67.17 -26.29 20.04
C HIS A 114 67.64 -27.53 19.28
N LEU A 115 68.95 -27.80 19.35
CA LEU A 115 69.57 -29.04 18.91
C LEU A 115 69.91 -29.90 20.13
N ARG A 116 69.30 -31.09 20.19
CA ARG A 116 69.57 -32.08 21.24
C ARG A 116 70.07 -33.39 20.64
N PHE A 117 71.08 -34.00 21.25
CA PHE A 117 71.61 -35.30 20.85
C PHE A 117 72.40 -35.96 21.98
N SER A 118 72.37 -37.29 22.02
CA SER A 118 73.24 -38.12 22.86
C SER A 118 74.61 -38.25 22.22
N ASN A 119 75.67 -38.12 23.01
CA ASN A 119 77.03 -38.17 22.51
C ASN A 119 77.99 -38.89 23.48
N TYR A 120 78.95 -39.62 22.92
CA TYR A 120 80.08 -40.15 23.67
C TYR A 120 81.36 -40.03 22.87
N PHE A 121 82.10 -38.96 23.15
CA PHE A 121 83.44 -38.77 22.63
C PHE A 121 84.48 -39.41 23.55
N ALA A 122 84.99 -40.58 23.18
CA ALA A 122 86.02 -41.29 23.91
C ALA A 122 87.40 -40.96 23.33
N TYR A 123 88.39 -40.75 24.18
CA TYR A 123 89.76 -40.39 23.78
C TYR A 123 90.83 -41.04 24.67
N ASP A 124 92.08 -41.03 24.22
CA ASP A 124 93.30 -41.45 24.92
C ASP A 124 94.24 -40.26 25.14
N ASN A 125 94.93 -40.23 26.28
CA ASN A 125 95.78 -39.11 26.68
C ASN A 125 97.13 -39.06 25.92
N GLU A 126 97.43 -40.05 25.09
CA GLU A 126 98.71 -40.19 24.39
C GLU A 126 98.75 -39.52 22.99
N THR A 127 97.60 -39.14 22.43
CA THR A 127 97.44 -38.59 21.07
C THR A 127 96.61 -37.29 21.05
N PRO A 128 97.22 -36.12 21.31
CA PRO A 128 96.46 -34.96 21.82
C PRO A 128 95.72 -34.10 20.77
N ASN A 129 95.35 -34.60 19.60
CA ASN A 129 94.88 -33.73 18.51
C ASN A 129 93.51 -34.08 17.91
N GLU A 130 92.72 -34.96 18.54
CA GLU A 130 91.39 -35.29 18.05
C GLU A 130 90.36 -34.20 18.30
N VAL A 131 89.55 -33.92 17.27
CA VAL A 131 88.50 -32.92 17.33
C VAL A 131 87.19 -33.52 16.85
N ALA A 132 86.16 -33.41 17.68
CA ALA A 132 84.77 -33.67 17.34
C ALA A 132 83.99 -32.36 17.41
N ASP A 133 83.69 -31.80 16.24
CA ASP A 133 82.92 -30.57 16.09
C ASP A 133 81.47 -30.88 15.74
N VAL A 134 80.55 -30.12 16.36
CA VAL A 134 79.16 -30.02 15.91
C VAL A 134 78.99 -28.63 15.32
N ASP A 135 78.64 -28.61 14.04
CA ASP A 135 78.45 -27.39 13.29
C ASP A 135 77.01 -27.29 12.79
N VAL A 136 76.51 -26.07 12.70
CA VAL A 136 75.24 -25.76 12.06
C VAL A 136 75.45 -24.77 10.94
N ARG A 137 74.57 -24.80 9.94
CA ARG A 137 74.52 -23.75 8.92
C ARG A 137 73.09 -23.44 8.54
N ASN A 138 72.91 -22.21 8.09
CA ASN A 138 71.66 -21.72 7.57
C ASN A 138 71.66 -21.75 6.02
N GLY A 139 70.66 -22.41 5.43
CA GLY A 139 70.44 -22.54 4.00
C GLY A 139 71.46 -23.40 3.25
N ALA A 140 71.09 -23.81 2.03
CA ALA A 140 71.96 -24.55 1.13
C ALA A 140 73.12 -23.67 0.62
N GLY A 141 74.31 -23.84 1.21
CA GLY A 141 75.50 -23.06 0.88
C GLY A 141 75.91 -22.02 1.94
N GLY A 142 75.22 -21.97 3.09
CA GLY A 142 75.64 -21.19 4.24
C GLY A 142 77.01 -21.62 4.79
N GLN A 143 77.67 -20.71 5.52
CA GLN A 143 78.90 -21.01 6.24
C GLN A 143 78.62 -21.93 7.43
N TRP A 144 79.51 -22.88 7.70
CA TRP A 144 79.45 -23.71 8.90
C TRP A 144 79.85 -22.89 10.12
N HIS A 145 78.98 -22.88 11.12
CA HIS A 145 79.20 -22.28 12.43
C HIS A 145 79.37 -23.38 13.45
N ASN A 146 80.51 -23.41 14.14
CA ASN A 146 80.76 -24.37 15.21
C ASN A 146 79.93 -23.99 16.45
N VAL A 147 79.03 -24.88 16.87
CA VAL A 147 78.17 -24.71 18.06
C VAL A 147 78.68 -25.54 19.24
N LEU A 148 79.47 -26.58 18.96
CA LEU A 148 80.15 -27.35 19.98
C LEU A 148 81.49 -27.85 19.43
N ARG A 149 82.57 -27.67 20.18
CA ARG A 149 83.88 -28.28 19.92
C ARG A 149 84.29 -29.15 21.08
N MET A 150 84.56 -30.42 20.80
CA MET A 150 85.06 -31.38 21.78
C MET A 150 86.51 -31.76 21.44
N THR A 151 87.36 -31.70 22.46
CA THR A 151 88.79 -32.09 22.44
C THR A 151 89.08 -32.91 23.71
N ASN A 152 90.34 -33.26 24.01
CA ASN A 152 90.81 -34.19 25.06
C ASN A 152 90.41 -33.92 26.54
N MET A 153 89.32 -33.20 26.79
CA MET A 153 88.69 -32.96 28.09
C MET A 153 87.16 -33.09 28.05
N SER A 154 86.53 -33.32 26.90
CA SER A 154 85.08 -33.50 26.76
C SER A 154 84.77 -34.99 26.55
N SER A 155 84.72 -35.76 27.63
CA SER A 155 84.26 -37.15 27.58
C SER A 155 82.79 -37.25 27.96
N GLY A 156 81.99 -37.87 27.10
CA GLY A 156 80.67 -38.40 27.47
C GLY A 156 80.78 -39.70 28.30
N PRO A 157 79.73 -40.53 28.36
CA PRO A 157 78.44 -40.40 27.66
C PRO A 157 77.51 -39.37 28.33
N GLU A 158 76.87 -38.50 27.52
CA GLU A 158 75.92 -37.48 27.98
C GLU A 158 74.98 -37.03 26.84
N THR A 159 73.84 -36.42 27.18
CA THR A 159 72.98 -35.72 26.21
C THR A 159 73.30 -34.23 26.22
N ARG A 160 73.53 -33.67 25.02
CA ARG A 160 73.73 -32.23 24.80
C ARG A 160 72.43 -31.61 24.34
N ASP A 161 72.16 -30.41 24.83
CA ASP A 161 71.06 -29.55 24.40
C ASP A 161 71.65 -28.15 24.15
N ILE A 162 71.48 -27.65 22.93
CA ILE A 162 72.16 -26.45 22.44
C ILE A 162 71.10 -25.55 21.81
N ASP A 163 70.94 -24.35 22.35
CA ASP A 163 70.21 -23.27 21.69
C ASP A 163 70.98 -22.84 20.45
N ILE A 164 70.34 -23.03 19.30
CA ILE A 164 70.89 -22.71 17.98
C ILE A 164 70.12 -21.58 17.29
N THR A 165 69.19 -20.93 18.00
CA THR A 165 68.25 -19.91 17.49
C THR A 165 68.99 -18.81 16.74
N SER A 166 70.07 -18.27 17.33
CA SER A 166 70.85 -17.18 16.73
C SER A 166 71.57 -17.53 15.42
N TYR A 167 71.69 -18.82 15.09
CA TYR A 167 72.33 -19.29 13.85
C TYR A 167 71.32 -19.56 12.74
N ILE A 168 70.03 -19.45 13.03
CA ILE A 168 68.94 -19.63 12.08
C ILE A 168 68.50 -18.23 11.64
N GLY A 169 68.65 -17.95 10.34
CA GLY A 169 68.10 -16.74 9.73
C GLY A 169 66.61 -16.89 9.53
N SER A 170 65.91 -15.77 9.37
CA SER A 170 64.45 -15.79 9.21
C SER A 170 64.03 -16.55 7.94
N GLY A 171 63.39 -17.71 8.08
CA GLY A 171 62.64 -18.39 7.01
C GLY A 171 63.47 -19.40 6.21
N ASP A 172 64.66 -19.72 6.70
CA ASP A 172 65.61 -20.59 6.01
C ASP A 172 65.65 -22.01 6.62
N SER A 173 66.42 -22.90 5.99
CA SER A 173 66.60 -24.28 6.45
C SER A 173 67.89 -24.46 7.26
N ILE A 174 67.84 -25.23 8.33
CA ILE A 174 69.02 -25.63 9.09
C ILE A 174 69.57 -26.96 8.60
N GLN A 175 70.90 -27.08 8.61
CA GLN A 175 71.60 -28.35 8.49
C GLN A 175 72.64 -28.47 9.61
N VAL A 176 72.74 -29.67 10.19
CA VAL A 176 73.70 -30.00 11.25
C VAL A 176 74.79 -30.91 10.67
N ARG A 177 76.02 -30.76 11.17
CA ARG A 177 77.16 -31.61 10.82
C ARG A 177 77.87 -32.04 12.09
N PHE A 178 78.08 -33.34 12.23
CA PHE A 178 79.00 -33.95 13.19
C PHE A 178 80.31 -34.25 12.47
N HIS A 179 81.37 -33.51 12.78
CA HIS A 179 82.64 -33.54 12.06
C HIS A 179 83.78 -34.02 12.96
N TYR A 180 84.34 -35.19 12.65
CA TYR A 180 85.41 -35.83 13.40
C TYR A 180 86.70 -35.83 12.59
N TYR A 181 87.71 -35.08 13.03
CA TYR A 181 88.92 -34.87 12.24
C TYR A 181 90.18 -34.75 13.09
N MET A 182 91.33 -34.81 12.41
CA MET A 182 92.67 -34.89 13.02
C MET A 182 92.82 -36.13 13.93
N ALA A 183 91.99 -37.14 13.70
CA ALA A 183 91.89 -38.36 14.47
C ALA A 183 92.77 -39.49 13.95
N ARG A 184 93.49 -40.17 14.83
CA ARG A 184 94.47 -41.19 14.43
C ARG A 184 94.81 -42.15 15.55
N SER A 185 94.38 -43.40 15.39
CA SER A 185 94.78 -44.51 16.27
C SER A 185 94.51 -44.25 17.74
N ASP A 186 93.37 -43.62 18.02
CA ASP A 186 92.93 -43.27 19.37
C ASP A 186 91.70 -44.11 19.73
N ARG A 187 90.50 -43.52 19.85
CA ARG A 187 89.25 -44.20 20.20
C ARG A 187 88.14 -43.87 19.22
N TRP A 188 87.04 -43.26 19.67
CA TRP A 188 85.80 -43.18 18.91
C TRP A 188 84.90 -42.05 19.37
N TRP A 189 84.00 -41.65 18.49
CA TRP A 189 82.88 -40.78 18.81
C TRP A 189 81.56 -41.44 18.43
N MET A 190 80.62 -41.46 19.36
CA MET A 190 79.27 -41.98 19.16
C MET A 190 78.22 -40.87 19.23
N ILE A 191 77.19 -40.96 18.39
CA ILE A 191 76.04 -40.07 18.33
C ILE A 191 74.74 -40.88 18.32
N ASP A 192 73.74 -40.41 19.07
CA ASP A 192 72.43 -41.03 19.19
C ASP A 192 71.33 -39.99 19.54
N ASN A 193 70.04 -40.36 19.54
CA ASN A 193 68.89 -39.55 19.96
C ASN A 193 68.91 -38.11 19.43
N PHE A 194 69.13 -37.93 18.13
CA PHE A 194 69.15 -36.62 17.48
C PHE A 194 67.74 -36.00 17.46
N ARG A 195 67.61 -34.76 17.92
CA ARG A 195 66.36 -33.99 17.93
C ARG A 195 66.62 -32.53 17.58
N LEU A 196 65.82 -32.00 16.66
CA LEU A 196 65.61 -30.56 16.52
C LEU A 196 64.19 -30.25 17.00
N TYR A 197 64.05 -29.33 17.95
CA TYR A 197 62.76 -28.95 18.52
C TYR A 197 62.69 -27.44 18.74
N TYR A 198 61.49 -26.92 18.98
CA TYR A 198 61.27 -25.50 19.26
C TYR A 198 60.40 -25.29 20.49
N ASP A 199 60.58 -24.14 21.14
CA ASP A 199 59.80 -23.70 22.30
C ASP A 199 58.86 -22.57 21.87
N CYS A 200 57.55 -22.72 22.09
CA CYS A 200 56.59 -21.65 21.85
C CYS A 200 55.46 -21.67 22.88
N ASP A 201 54.96 -20.48 23.24
CA ASP A 201 53.84 -20.30 24.15
C ASP A 201 52.54 -20.69 23.44
N ASP A 202 51.75 -21.57 24.07
CA ASP A 202 50.46 -22.10 23.60
C ASP A 202 49.55 -22.31 24.83
N PRO A 203 48.94 -21.22 25.35
CA PRO A 203 48.17 -21.24 26.59
C PRO A 203 46.89 -22.07 26.51
N ASP A 204 46.22 -22.04 25.37
CA ASP A 204 44.90 -22.64 25.12
C ASP A 204 44.98 -24.07 24.54
N GLN A 205 46.20 -24.51 24.18
CA GLN A 205 46.56 -25.86 23.75
C GLN A 205 45.90 -26.28 22.43
N ASP A 206 45.72 -25.33 21.52
CA ASP A 206 45.18 -25.60 20.18
C ASP A 206 46.24 -26.04 19.15
N ASN A 207 47.52 -26.06 19.57
CA ASN A 207 48.73 -26.35 18.78
C ASN A 207 49.17 -25.22 17.85
N ILE A 208 48.73 -23.99 18.11
CA ILE A 208 49.14 -22.79 17.42
C ILE A 208 49.82 -21.88 18.44
N CYS A 209 51.04 -21.46 18.12
CA CYS A 209 51.79 -20.61 19.05
C CYS A 209 51.10 -19.24 19.13
N SER A 210 51.01 -18.62 20.32
CA SER A 210 50.26 -17.37 20.57
C SER A 210 50.58 -16.20 19.64
N GLN A 211 51.78 -16.16 19.05
CA GLN A 211 52.16 -15.12 18.08
C GLN A 211 51.56 -15.30 16.68
N PHE A 212 50.98 -16.47 16.42
CA PHE A 212 50.29 -16.83 15.18
C PHE A 212 48.81 -17.16 15.40
N ASP A 213 48.37 -17.15 16.66
CA ASP A 213 47.02 -17.47 17.07
C ASP A 213 46.16 -16.20 17.09
N ASN A 214 45.05 -16.20 16.36
CA ASN A 214 44.07 -15.12 16.34
C ASN A 214 43.10 -15.17 17.54
N CYS A 215 43.17 -16.20 18.39
CA CYS A 215 42.57 -16.25 19.72
C CYS A 215 43.49 -16.90 20.77
N PRO A 216 44.58 -16.23 21.19
CA PRO A 216 45.65 -16.81 22.04
C PRO A 216 45.24 -17.48 23.36
N ASP A 217 44.04 -17.23 23.84
CA ASP A 217 43.49 -17.73 25.10
C ASP A 217 42.27 -18.67 24.90
N ASP A 218 41.76 -18.82 23.67
CA ASP A 218 40.51 -19.52 23.37
C ASP A 218 40.66 -20.54 22.23
N TYR A 219 40.73 -21.83 22.59
CA TYR A 219 40.97 -22.97 21.70
C TYR A 219 40.26 -22.86 20.33
N ASN A 220 41.02 -22.59 19.27
CA ASN A 220 40.50 -22.41 17.92
C ASN A 220 41.48 -22.90 16.82
N PRO A 221 41.73 -24.22 16.72
CA PRO A 221 42.79 -24.79 15.86
C PRO A 221 42.57 -24.59 14.35
N ASN A 222 41.41 -24.09 13.93
CA ASN A 222 41.11 -23.75 12.54
C ASN A 222 41.37 -22.28 12.20
N GLN A 223 41.63 -21.42 13.19
CA GLN A 223 41.94 -19.99 13.02
C GLN A 223 40.94 -19.26 12.11
N THR A 224 39.66 -19.63 12.20
CA THR A 224 38.62 -19.05 11.34
C THR A 224 38.39 -17.61 11.73
N ASP A 225 38.48 -16.73 10.75
CA ASP A 225 38.35 -15.27 10.85
C ASP A 225 37.46 -14.86 9.66
N TYR A 226 36.23 -14.44 9.95
CA TYR A 226 35.19 -14.25 8.91
C TYR A 226 35.30 -12.88 8.23
N ASP A 227 35.65 -11.84 8.99
CA ASP A 227 35.77 -10.46 8.52
C ASP A 227 37.22 -10.04 8.26
N SER A 228 38.18 -10.92 8.56
CA SER A 228 39.61 -10.72 8.31
C SER A 228 40.22 -9.57 9.11
N ASP A 229 39.66 -9.26 10.29
CA ASP A 229 40.17 -8.21 11.18
C ASP A 229 41.39 -8.65 12.02
N GLY A 230 41.69 -9.96 12.01
CA GLY A 230 42.80 -10.58 12.73
C GLY A 230 42.42 -11.14 14.10
N ILE A 231 41.15 -11.07 14.50
CA ILE A 231 40.58 -11.70 15.69
C ILE A 231 39.80 -12.93 15.22
N GLY A 232 40.05 -14.09 15.83
CA GLY A 232 39.37 -15.32 15.43
C GLY A 232 37.91 -15.32 15.88
N TYR A 233 37.03 -15.93 15.08
CA TYR A 233 35.59 -16.06 15.35
C TYR A 233 35.23 -16.52 16.78
N VAL A 234 36.10 -17.31 17.42
CA VAL A 234 35.85 -17.86 18.76
C VAL A 234 35.96 -16.78 19.85
N CYS A 235 36.87 -15.82 19.68
CA CYS A 235 37.14 -14.73 20.63
C CYS A 235 36.74 -13.36 20.09
N ASP A 236 36.22 -13.31 18.86
CA ASP A 236 35.69 -12.12 18.25
C ASP A 236 34.33 -11.76 18.86
N THR A 237 34.23 -10.49 19.24
CA THR A 237 33.08 -9.91 19.93
C THR A 237 32.25 -9.00 19.02
N CYS A 238 32.67 -8.81 17.77
CA CYS A 238 31.93 -8.08 16.75
C CYS A 238 32.31 -8.59 15.36
N VAL A 239 31.64 -9.65 14.90
CA VAL A 239 31.86 -10.17 13.54
C VAL A 239 31.14 -9.28 12.54
N ASP A 240 31.88 -8.53 11.74
CA ASP A 240 31.39 -7.55 10.75
C ASP A 240 31.81 -7.97 9.34
N THR A 241 31.02 -8.85 8.70
CA THR A 241 31.44 -9.53 7.45
C THR A 241 31.72 -8.57 6.30
N ASP A 242 30.96 -7.49 6.21
CA ASP A 242 31.02 -6.56 5.08
C ASP A 242 31.72 -5.23 5.39
N GLY A 243 32.09 -5.01 6.66
CA GLY A 243 32.91 -3.90 7.12
C GLY A 243 32.15 -2.60 7.23
N ASP A 244 30.83 -2.63 7.44
CA ASP A 244 29.98 -1.45 7.55
C ASP A 244 29.88 -0.86 8.97
N GLY A 245 30.40 -1.59 9.97
CA GLY A 245 30.41 -1.20 11.38
C GLY A 245 29.33 -1.87 12.24
N TYR A 246 28.50 -2.75 11.65
CA TYR A 246 27.46 -3.50 12.34
C TYR A 246 27.79 -5.00 12.38
N GLY A 247 27.44 -5.64 13.49
CA GLY A 247 27.77 -7.05 13.73
C GLY A 247 26.68 -7.99 13.22
N ASN A 248 27.08 -9.07 12.55
CA ASN A 248 26.17 -10.09 12.06
C ASN A 248 25.17 -10.59 13.15
N PRO A 249 23.91 -10.92 12.80
CA PRO A 249 22.92 -11.46 13.72
C PRO A 249 23.25 -12.89 14.17
N GLY A 250 22.86 -13.23 15.41
CA GLY A 250 23.01 -14.58 15.98
C GLY A 250 24.19 -14.78 16.94
N PHE A 251 24.96 -13.72 17.21
CA PHE A 251 26.11 -13.74 18.10
C PHE A 251 25.72 -13.27 19.50
N ALA A 252 25.93 -14.13 20.50
CA ALA A 252 25.38 -13.97 21.86
C ALA A 252 26.02 -12.83 22.69
N VAL A 253 27.12 -12.24 22.20
CA VAL A 253 27.90 -11.20 22.89
C VAL A 253 28.38 -10.10 21.94
N ASN A 254 27.62 -9.80 20.87
CA ASN A 254 27.92 -8.66 20.01
C ASN A 254 28.04 -7.38 20.87
N LEU A 255 29.25 -6.83 20.95
CA LEU A 255 29.50 -5.52 21.55
C LEU A 255 29.13 -4.38 20.58
N CYS A 256 28.86 -4.71 19.32
CA CYS A 256 28.34 -3.82 18.28
C CYS A 256 26.83 -4.02 18.06
N GLU A 257 26.22 -3.05 17.37
CA GLU A 257 24.81 -3.11 16.98
C GLU A 257 24.61 -4.17 15.90
N THR A 258 23.44 -4.82 15.86
CA THR A 258 23.16 -5.91 14.92
C THR A 258 22.97 -5.37 13.52
N ASP A 259 23.62 -6.00 12.55
CA ASP A 259 23.47 -5.73 11.13
C ASP A 259 22.19 -6.36 10.55
N ASN A 260 21.38 -5.54 9.87
CA ASN A 260 20.17 -5.96 9.17
C ASN A 260 20.43 -6.42 7.71
N CYS A 261 21.65 -6.28 7.19
CA CYS A 261 22.13 -6.83 5.92
C CYS A 261 23.55 -7.45 6.02
N PRO A 262 23.72 -8.62 6.68
CA PRO A 262 25.00 -9.19 7.15
C PRO A 262 26.10 -9.50 6.12
N TYR A 263 25.83 -9.27 4.84
CA TYR A 263 26.71 -9.62 3.73
C TYR A 263 26.76 -8.51 2.68
N LEU A 264 26.16 -7.35 2.94
CA LEU A 264 25.97 -6.28 1.97
C LEU A 264 26.05 -4.92 2.65
N TYR A 265 27.23 -4.31 2.54
CA TYR A 265 27.60 -3.03 3.13
C TYR A 265 26.47 -1.98 3.07
N ASN A 266 25.86 -1.68 4.22
CA ASN A 266 24.76 -0.73 4.36
C ASN A 266 24.87 0.07 5.68
N PRO A 267 25.88 0.95 5.82
CA PRO A 267 26.24 1.60 7.09
C PRO A 267 25.15 2.52 7.67
N ASP A 268 24.10 2.84 6.91
CA ASP A 268 22.96 3.62 7.36
C ASP A 268 21.86 2.76 8.00
N GLN A 269 21.89 1.43 7.79
CA GLN A 269 20.98 0.43 8.36
C GLN A 269 19.50 0.81 8.18
N GLU A 270 19.16 1.41 7.03
CA GLU A 270 17.77 1.76 6.68
C GLU A 270 16.93 0.48 6.58
N ASP A 271 15.72 0.52 7.17
CA ASP A 271 14.74 -0.58 7.25
C ASP A 271 13.36 0.10 7.22
N TYR A 272 12.85 0.33 6.02
CA TYR A 272 11.73 1.24 5.77
C TYR A 272 10.39 0.65 6.27
N ASP A 273 10.19 -0.66 6.16
CA ASP A 273 8.99 -1.35 6.62
C ASP A 273 9.11 -1.93 8.04
N GLY A 274 10.31 -1.99 8.60
CA GLY A 274 10.56 -2.41 9.98
C GLY A 274 10.49 -3.91 10.20
N ASP A 275 10.67 -4.71 9.15
CA ASP A 275 10.62 -6.18 9.21
C ASP A 275 11.92 -6.80 9.78
N GLY A 276 12.98 -5.98 9.91
CA GLY A 276 14.28 -6.34 10.43
C GLY A 276 15.29 -6.77 9.36
N ILE A 277 14.94 -6.68 8.08
CA ILE A 277 15.83 -6.84 6.92
C ILE A 277 16.08 -5.42 6.35
N GLY A 278 17.34 -5.05 6.15
CA GLY A 278 17.64 -3.69 5.66
C GLY A 278 17.28 -3.48 4.18
N ASP A 279 16.96 -2.25 3.81
CA ASP A 279 16.50 -1.84 2.47
C ASP A 279 17.45 -2.29 1.34
N GLU A 280 18.75 -2.35 1.63
CA GLU A 280 19.81 -2.74 0.68
C GLU A 280 19.87 -4.26 0.42
N CYS A 281 19.28 -5.10 1.27
CA CYS A 281 19.23 -6.55 1.09
C CYS A 281 17.81 -7.14 1.15
N ASP A 282 16.82 -6.28 1.40
CA ASP A 282 15.42 -6.64 1.42
C ASP A 282 14.90 -6.93 0.00
N GLN A 283 14.25 -8.09 -0.12
CA GLN A 283 13.68 -8.58 -1.37
C GLN A 283 12.22 -8.19 -1.53
N CYS A 284 11.56 -7.72 -0.47
CA CYS A 284 10.20 -7.24 -0.52
C CYS A 284 9.92 -6.21 0.58
N THR A 285 10.31 -4.96 0.32
CA THR A 285 10.00 -3.84 1.22
C THR A 285 8.53 -3.52 1.11
N ASP A 286 7.74 -3.95 2.10
CA ASP A 286 6.28 -3.96 2.13
C ASP A 286 5.79 -3.31 3.43
N THR A 287 5.61 -1.99 3.38
CA THR A 287 5.32 -1.18 4.57
C THR A 287 3.94 -1.42 5.16
N ASP A 288 2.97 -1.84 4.37
CA ASP A 288 1.60 -2.07 4.84
C ASP A 288 1.21 -3.54 4.95
N GLY A 289 2.07 -4.45 4.50
CA GLY A 289 1.95 -5.90 4.65
C GLY A 289 0.92 -6.53 3.72
N ASP A 290 0.65 -5.93 2.56
CA ASP A 290 -0.33 -6.42 1.59
C ASP A 290 0.23 -7.41 0.55
N GLY A 291 1.55 -7.60 0.56
CA GLY A 291 2.29 -8.50 -0.32
C GLY A 291 2.84 -7.85 -1.60
N TYR A 292 2.75 -6.52 -1.72
CA TYR A 292 3.33 -5.74 -2.79
C TYR A 292 4.46 -4.84 -2.26
N GLY A 293 5.48 -4.67 -3.09
CA GLY A 293 6.71 -3.98 -2.71
C GLY A 293 6.67 -2.50 -3.03
N ASN A 294 7.11 -1.67 -2.10
CA ASN A 294 7.27 -0.23 -2.28
C ASN A 294 8.05 0.13 -3.57
N PRO A 295 7.56 1.06 -4.39
CA PRO A 295 8.27 1.57 -5.56
C PRO A 295 9.61 2.22 -5.19
N GLY A 296 10.63 2.01 -6.03
CA GLY A 296 11.92 2.68 -5.91
C GLY A 296 13.01 1.93 -5.15
N PHE A 297 12.67 0.80 -4.51
CA PHE A 297 13.65 -0.07 -3.84
C PHE A 297 14.37 -0.97 -4.87
N PRO A 298 15.72 -0.97 -4.90
CA PRO A 298 16.50 -1.59 -5.98
C PRO A 298 16.42 -3.12 -6.00
N ASN A 299 16.18 -3.75 -4.85
CA ASN A 299 16.14 -5.20 -4.67
C ASN A 299 14.72 -5.77 -4.53
N ASN A 300 13.70 -4.94 -4.74
CA ASN A 300 12.31 -5.33 -4.60
C ASN A 300 11.92 -6.37 -5.68
N THR A 301 11.76 -7.63 -5.28
CA THR A 301 11.42 -8.76 -6.15
C THR A 301 9.93 -9.09 -6.17
N CYS A 302 9.17 -8.60 -5.19
CA CYS A 302 7.72 -8.66 -5.23
C CYS A 302 7.16 -7.62 -6.22
N PRO A 303 5.91 -7.79 -6.70
CA PRO A 303 5.29 -6.83 -7.61
C PRO A 303 5.18 -5.45 -6.96
N THR A 304 5.34 -4.38 -7.73
CA THR A 304 5.31 -3.01 -7.20
C THR A 304 3.92 -2.64 -6.69
N ASP A 305 3.88 -2.03 -5.51
CA ASP A 305 2.68 -1.51 -4.86
C ASP A 305 2.29 -0.13 -5.42
N ASN A 306 1.05 0.00 -5.87
CA ASN A 306 0.47 1.27 -6.31
C ASN A 306 -0.06 2.13 -5.15
N CYS A 307 -0.04 1.63 -3.90
CA CYS A 307 -0.35 2.33 -2.66
C CYS A 307 0.54 1.96 -1.46
N PRO A 308 1.83 2.34 -1.47
CA PRO A 308 2.90 1.85 -0.57
C PRO A 308 2.74 2.04 0.95
N ASN A 309 1.66 2.68 1.40
CA ASN A 309 1.40 2.94 2.82
C ASN A 309 -0.07 2.61 3.20
N HIS A 310 -0.80 1.94 2.32
CA HIS A 310 -2.23 1.71 2.43
C HIS A 310 -2.61 0.32 1.93
N PHE A 311 -2.70 -0.64 2.85
CA PHE A 311 -3.03 -2.04 2.57
C PHE A 311 -4.13 -2.19 1.50
N ASN A 312 -3.74 -2.61 0.29
CA ASN A 312 -4.63 -2.73 -0.86
C ASN A 312 -4.27 -3.96 -1.73
N PRO A 313 -4.45 -5.18 -1.21
CA PRO A 313 -3.95 -6.43 -1.82
C PRO A 313 -4.58 -6.78 -3.19
N TYR A 314 -5.53 -5.97 -3.68
CA TYR A 314 -6.15 -6.09 -4.99
C TYR A 314 -5.57 -5.14 -6.04
N GLN A 315 -4.84 -4.09 -5.63
CA GLN A 315 -4.15 -3.14 -6.52
C GLN A 315 -5.08 -2.56 -7.60
N TYR A 316 -6.33 -2.24 -7.23
CA TYR A 316 -7.25 -1.55 -8.14
C TYR A 316 -6.73 -0.14 -8.45
N ASP A 317 -6.92 0.27 -9.70
CA ASP A 317 -6.46 1.51 -10.32
C ASP A 317 -7.47 1.81 -11.44
N ALA A 318 -8.55 2.51 -11.09
CA ALA A 318 -9.72 2.70 -11.94
C ALA A 318 -9.43 3.59 -13.14
N ASP A 319 -8.66 4.67 -12.95
CA ASP A 319 -8.30 5.63 -14.00
C ASP A 319 -7.00 5.27 -14.75
N GLY A 320 -6.21 4.34 -14.21
CA GLY A 320 -5.01 3.81 -14.84
C GLY A 320 -3.82 4.77 -14.77
N ASP A 321 -3.80 5.72 -13.83
CA ASP A 321 -2.72 6.69 -13.68
C ASP A 321 -1.46 6.08 -12.99
N GLY A 322 -1.59 4.86 -12.46
CA GLY A 322 -0.54 4.11 -11.77
C GLY A 322 -0.54 4.28 -10.25
N ARG A 323 -1.48 5.04 -9.68
CA ARG A 323 -1.75 5.18 -8.25
C ARG A 323 -3.03 4.41 -7.94
N GLY A 324 -2.99 3.57 -6.91
CA GLY A 324 -4.16 2.73 -6.61
C GLY A 324 -5.31 3.51 -5.99
N ASP A 325 -6.54 3.07 -6.24
CA ASP A 325 -7.78 3.66 -5.72
C ASP A 325 -7.72 3.94 -4.20
N GLN A 326 -7.05 3.07 -3.43
CA GLN A 326 -7.02 3.14 -1.97
C GLN A 326 -6.23 4.36 -1.44
N CYS A 327 -5.31 4.89 -2.24
CA CYS A 327 -4.44 6.01 -1.91
C CYS A 327 -4.43 7.10 -2.98
N ASP A 328 -5.19 6.94 -4.05
CA ASP A 328 -5.44 7.95 -5.05
C ASP A 328 -6.57 8.88 -4.58
N TYR A 329 -6.25 10.17 -4.60
CA TYR A 329 -7.12 11.22 -4.12
C TYR A 329 -7.88 11.91 -5.26
N CYS A 330 -7.53 11.59 -6.51
CA CYS A 330 -8.05 12.22 -7.71
C CYS A 330 -8.52 11.19 -8.75
N THR A 331 -8.91 9.99 -8.31
CA THR A 331 -9.41 8.94 -9.21
C THR A 331 -10.50 9.51 -10.09
N ASP A 332 -10.22 9.60 -11.39
CA ASP A 332 -11.04 10.26 -12.42
C ASP A 332 -11.41 9.20 -13.45
N THR A 333 -12.45 8.41 -13.13
CA THR A 333 -12.81 7.22 -13.91
C THR A 333 -13.24 7.56 -15.34
N ASP A 334 -13.89 8.70 -15.54
CA ASP A 334 -14.46 9.11 -16.83
C ASP A 334 -13.59 10.11 -17.63
N GLY A 335 -12.53 10.64 -17.00
CA GLY A 335 -11.53 11.51 -17.60
C GLY A 335 -11.97 12.97 -17.76
N ASP A 336 -12.96 13.44 -16.99
CA ASP A 336 -13.49 14.80 -17.07
C ASP A 336 -12.74 15.84 -16.21
N SER A 337 -11.73 15.39 -15.46
CA SER A 337 -10.89 16.16 -14.52
C SER A 337 -11.50 16.44 -13.15
N PHE A 338 -12.59 15.76 -12.78
CA PHE A 338 -13.15 15.73 -11.44
C PHE A 338 -12.95 14.33 -10.81
N GLY A 339 -12.85 14.27 -9.48
CA GLY A 339 -12.52 13.02 -8.78
C GLY A 339 -13.74 12.34 -8.18
N ASP A 340 -13.79 11.02 -8.29
CA ASP A 340 -14.89 10.18 -7.84
C ASP A 340 -15.25 10.39 -6.34
N PRO A 341 -16.54 10.44 -5.97
CA PRO A 341 -17.03 10.42 -4.60
C PRO A 341 -16.62 9.16 -3.84
N GLY A 342 -16.29 9.34 -2.56
CA GLY A 342 -15.85 8.25 -1.68
C GLY A 342 -14.33 8.18 -1.50
N TYR A 343 -13.57 8.90 -2.33
CA TYR A 343 -12.14 9.13 -2.16
C TYR A 343 -11.87 10.45 -1.40
N PRO A 344 -10.78 10.59 -0.63
CA PRO A 344 -10.52 11.79 0.17
C PRO A 344 -10.21 13.02 -0.70
N ALA A 345 -11.25 13.80 -1.05
CA ALA A 345 -11.13 15.03 -1.84
C ALA A 345 -10.34 16.12 -1.09
N SER A 346 -9.04 16.20 -1.34
CA SER A 346 -8.20 17.30 -0.86
C SER A 346 -7.39 17.99 -1.96
N THR A 347 -7.36 17.41 -3.17
CA THR A 347 -6.57 17.89 -4.31
C THR A 347 -7.36 18.08 -5.61
N CYS A 348 -8.54 17.45 -5.77
CA CYS A 348 -9.47 17.68 -6.88
C CYS A 348 -10.86 18.09 -6.35
N MET A 349 -11.70 18.60 -7.25
CA MET A 349 -13.12 18.80 -6.99
C MET A 349 -13.84 17.46 -7.17
N LEU A 350 -14.86 17.20 -6.37
CA LEU A 350 -15.66 15.97 -6.47
C LEU A 350 -16.48 15.97 -7.75
N ASP A 351 -16.53 14.82 -8.39
CA ASP A 351 -17.36 14.54 -9.55
C ASP A 351 -18.79 14.19 -9.10
N ASN A 352 -19.79 14.91 -9.62
CA ASN A 352 -21.20 14.63 -9.41
C ASN A 352 -21.77 13.59 -10.40
N CYS A 353 -20.96 13.08 -11.35
CA CYS A 353 -21.27 12.00 -12.28
C CYS A 353 -20.07 11.07 -12.60
N PRO A 354 -19.61 10.25 -11.62
CA PRO A 354 -18.32 9.52 -11.66
C PRO A 354 -18.09 8.57 -12.86
N ASP A 355 -19.18 8.12 -13.47
CA ASP A 355 -19.15 7.18 -14.59
C ASP A 355 -19.44 7.86 -15.95
N ASN A 356 -19.74 9.17 -15.98
CA ASN A 356 -20.34 9.86 -17.12
C ASN A 356 -19.71 11.24 -17.38
N TYR A 357 -18.74 11.27 -18.30
CA TYR A 357 -17.97 12.46 -18.69
C TYR A 357 -18.80 13.77 -18.71
N ASN A 358 -18.59 14.64 -17.73
CA ASN A 358 -19.36 15.87 -17.53
C ASN A 358 -18.50 17.04 -17.03
N PRO A 359 -17.55 17.56 -17.84
CA PRO A 359 -16.51 18.51 -17.41
C PRO A 359 -17.01 19.90 -16.95
N TYR A 360 -18.32 20.12 -16.97
CA TYR A 360 -18.98 21.33 -16.48
C TYR A 360 -19.68 21.15 -15.12
N GLN A 361 -19.88 19.92 -14.67
CA GLN A 361 -20.46 19.58 -13.36
C GLN A 361 -21.75 20.36 -13.09
N TRP A 362 -22.62 20.47 -14.10
CA TRP A 362 -23.93 21.08 -13.93
C TRP A 362 -24.79 20.18 -13.03
N ASP A 363 -25.55 20.83 -12.17
CA ASP A 363 -26.41 20.25 -11.14
C ASP A 363 -27.55 21.26 -10.94
N MET A 364 -28.58 21.15 -11.78
CA MET A 364 -29.61 22.17 -11.91
C MET A 364 -30.50 22.25 -10.67
N ASP A 365 -30.87 21.11 -10.09
CA ASP A 365 -31.71 21.01 -8.90
C ASP A 365 -30.92 20.99 -7.58
N ASN A 366 -29.59 20.90 -7.64
CA ASN A 366 -28.66 20.94 -6.51
C ASN A 366 -28.77 19.74 -5.57
N ASP A 367 -29.13 18.57 -6.10
CA ASP A 367 -29.22 17.33 -5.33
C ASP A 367 -27.85 16.61 -5.17
N ASN A 368 -26.79 17.15 -5.79
CA ASN A 368 -25.43 16.61 -5.92
C ASN A 368 -25.27 15.44 -6.89
N ILE A 369 -26.25 15.21 -7.76
CA ILE A 369 -26.19 14.33 -8.92
C ILE A 369 -26.18 15.23 -10.15
N GLY A 370 -25.16 15.12 -11.00
CA GLY A 370 -25.04 16.05 -12.12
C GLY A 370 -26.04 15.75 -13.25
N ASP A 371 -26.43 16.78 -14.01
CA ASP A 371 -27.40 16.69 -15.11
C ASP A 371 -27.08 15.57 -16.15
N SER A 372 -25.81 15.19 -16.29
CA SER A 372 -25.35 14.13 -17.21
C SER A 372 -25.71 12.72 -16.75
N CYS A 373 -25.89 12.51 -15.45
CA CYS A 373 -26.14 11.21 -14.82
C CYS A 373 -27.37 11.20 -13.91
N ASP A 374 -28.01 12.37 -13.76
CA ASP A 374 -29.22 12.54 -13.01
C ASP A 374 -30.40 11.88 -13.74
N ALA A 375 -31.06 10.98 -13.02
CA ALA A 375 -32.20 10.24 -13.53
C ALA A 375 -33.48 11.06 -13.48
N CYS A 376 -33.53 12.14 -12.69
CA CYS A 376 -34.68 13.02 -12.54
C CYS A 376 -34.27 14.38 -12.00
N THR A 377 -33.88 15.28 -12.91
CA THR A 377 -33.66 16.69 -12.58
C THR A 377 -35.00 17.34 -12.28
N ASP A 378 -35.20 17.76 -11.04
CA ASP A 378 -36.47 18.24 -10.48
C ASP A 378 -36.22 19.57 -9.74
N ILE A 379 -36.15 20.67 -10.49
CA ILE A 379 -35.77 22.01 -9.97
C ILE A 379 -36.66 22.46 -8.81
N ASP A 380 -37.95 22.13 -8.85
CA ASP A 380 -38.93 22.67 -7.92
C ASP A 380 -39.35 21.67 -6.82
N GLY A 381 -38.95 20.41 -6.97
CA GLY A 381 -39.05 19.35 -5.97
C GLY A 381 -40.45 18.74 -5.86
N ASP A 382 -41.25 18.80 -6.92
CA ASP A 382 -42.61 18.29 -6.95
C ASP A 382 -42.72 16.79 -7.29
N GLY A 383 -41.62 16.20 -7.74
CA GLY A 383 -41.48 14.79 -8.10
C GLY A 383 -41.51 14.48 -9.60
N TYR A 384 -41.57 15.51 -10.46
CA TYR A 384 -41.54 15.40 -11.91
C TYR A 384 -40.25 16.01 -12.48
N GLY A 385 -39.81 15.48 -13.63
CA GLY A 385 -38.50 15.81 -14.20
C GLY A 385 -38.58 16.91 -15.25
N ASP A 386 -37.69 17.88 -15.17
CA ASP A 386 -37.62 19.01 -16.09
C ASP A 386 -37.50 18.58 -17.57
N PRO A 387 -38.21 19.23 -18.50
CA PRO A 387 -38.13 18.96 -19.92
C PRO A 387 -36.77 19.40 -20.50
N GLY A 388 -36.26 18.62 -21.46
CA GLY A 388 -35.04 18.93 -22.21
C GLY A 388 -33.76 18.26 -21.68
N PHE A 389 -33.84 17.54 -20.57
CA PHE A 389 -32.73 16.75 -20.03
C PHE A 389 -32.79 15.30 -20.57
N PRO A 390 -31.81 14.85 -21.37
CA PRO A 390 -31.84 13.53 -22.00
C PRO A 390 -31.63 12.37 -21.01
N ALA A 391 -31.15 12.67 -19.79
CA ALA A 391 -30.96 11.70 -18.72
C ALA A 391 -32.23 11.49 -17.88
N ASN A 392 -33.23 12.38 -17.97
CA ASN A 392 -34.49 12.24 -17.24
C ASN A 392 -35.23 10.97 -17.66
N THR A 393 -35.33 10.05 -16.71
CA THR A 393 -36.08 8.79 -16.81
C THR A 393 -37.40 8.82 -16.03
N CYS A 394 -37.62 9.86 -15.24
CA CYS A 394 -38.90 10.13 -14.59
C CYS A 394 -39.92 10.76 -15.55
N VAL A 395 -41.13 10.97 -15.06
CA VAL A 395 -42.21 11.60 -15.85
C VAL A 395 -41.88 13.07 -16.01
N THR A 396 -42.06 13.61 -17.22
CA THR A 396 -41.75 15.01 -17.52
C THR A 396 -42.71 15.96 -16.80
N ASP A 397 -42.14 17.02 -16.23
CA ASP A 397 -42.84 18.12 -15.58
C ASP A 397 -43.39 19.12 -16.62
N ASN A 398 -44.68 19.45 -16.53
CA ASN A 398 -45.33 20.49 -17.33
C ASN A 398 -45.22 21.91 -16.72
N CYS A 399 -44.67 22.06 -15.50
CA CYS A 399 -44.32 23.34 -14.86
C CYS A 399 -42.93 23.35 -14.18
N PRO A 400 -41.83 23.37 -14.96
CA PRO A 400 -40.44 23.11 -14.50
C PRO A 400 -39.84 24.01 -13.42
N ASN A 401 -40.57 25.02 -12.94
CA ASN A 401 -40.08 25.97 -11.95
C ASN A 401 -41.14 26.30 -10.88
N ILE A 402 -42.32 25.67 -10.93
CA ILE A 402 -43.46 25.95 -10.05
C ILE A 402 -44.07 24.63 -9.60
N PRO A 403 -43.90 24.23 -8.33
CA PRO A 403 -44.31 22.90 -7.90
C PRO A 403 -45.80 22.64 -8.13
N ASN A 404 -46.13 21.66 -8.96
CA ASN A 404 -47.49 21.25 -9.26
C ASN A 404 -47.62 19.71 -9.27
N PRO A 405 -47.59 19.07 -8.09
CA PRO A 405 -47.56 17.61 -7.98
C PRO A 405 -48.74 16.83 -8.59
N ASP A 406 -49.81 17.53 -9.00
CA ASP A 406 -50.96 16.95 -9.69
C ASP A 406 -50.84 16.99 -11.22
N GLN A 407 -49.93 17.79 -11.77
CA GLN A 407 -49.65 17.94 -13.19
C GLN A 407 -50.92 18.17 -14.02
N LEU A 408 -51.86 18.97 -13.47
CA LEU A 408 -53.07 19.36 -14.19
C LEU A 408 -52.70 20.23 -15.39
N ASP A 409 -53.42 20.03 -16.48
CA ASP A 409 -53.25 20.63 -17.81
C ASP A 409 -54.63 20.55 -18.46
N ASP A 410 -55.53 21.47 -18.08
CA ASP A 410 -56.95 21.40 -18.39
C ASP A 410 -57.21 21.62 -19.89
N ASP A 411 -56.42 22.48 -20.54
CA ASP A 411 -56.51 22.75 -21.98
C ASP A 411 -55.66 21.82 -22.87
N SER A 412 -54.80 20.99 -22.25
CA SER A 412 -53.93 20.01 -22.92
C SER A 412 -52.91 20.60 -23.89
N ASP A 413 -52.44 21.83 -23.66
CA ASP A 413 -51.42 22.48 -24.48
C ASP A 413 -49.98 22.02 -24.12
N GLY A 414 -49.84 21.35 -22.97
CA GLY A 414 -48.58 20.82 -22.43
C GLY A 414 -47.89 21.73 -21.41
N ILE A 415 -48.50 22.86 -21.04
CA ILE A 415 -48.13 23.74 -19.93
C ILE A 415 -49.09 23.44 -18.77
N GLY A 416 -48.58 23.22 -17.57
CA GLY A 416 -49.46 22.90 -16.44
C GLY A 416 -50.20 24.11 -15.90
N ASN A 417 -51.38 23.89 -15.33
CA ASN A 417 -52.26 24.95 -14.81
C ASN A 417 -51.53 25.95 -13.88
N GLU A 418 -50.59 25.51 -13.04
CA GLU A 418 -49.89 26.38 -12.07
C GLU A 418 -48.89 27.35 -12.73
N CYS A 419 -48.44 27.07 -13.95
CA CYS A 419 -47.51 27.88 -14.71
C CYS A 419 -48.05 28.32 -16.08
N ASP A 420 -49.30 27.97 -16.37
CA ASP A 420 -50.01 28.43 -17.54
C ASP A 420 -50.69 29.78 -17.25
N ASP A 421 -50.20 30.81 -17.95
CA ASP A 421 -50.77 32.15 -17.89
C ASP A 421 -52.03 32.28 -18.78
N CYS A 422 -52.40 31.24 -19.55
CA CYS A 422 -53.53 31.23 -20.47
C CYS A 422 -54.20 29.84 -20.57
N ASN A 423 -54.76 29.37 -19.45
CA ASN A 423 -55.54 28.14 -19.45
C ASN A 423 -56.88 28.35 -20.19
N ASP A 424 -57.09 27.65 -21.30
CA ASP A 424 -58.30 27.72 -22.14
C ASP A 424 -59.07 26.38 -22.09
N SER A 425 -59.87 26.18 -21.04
CA SER A 425 -60.45 24.87 -20.71
C SER A 425 -61.37 24.30 -21.79
N ASP A 426 -62.01 25.15 -22.61
CA ASP A 426 -62.95 24.72 -23.64
C ASP A 426 -62.45 24.91 -25.09
N GLY A 427 -61.29 25.56 -25.25
CA GLY A 427 -60.57 25.71 -26.50
C GLY A 427 -61.17 26.74 -27.45
N ASP A 428 -61.86 27.75 -26.94
CA ASP A 428 -62.50 28.80 -27.75
C ASP A 428 -61.58 29.98 -28.10
N GLY A 429 -60.42 30.06 -27.46
CA GLY A 429 -59.39 31.06 -27.64
C GLY A 429 -59.33 32.16 -26.58
N TYR A 430 -60.13 32.08 -25.52
CA TYR A 430 -60.10 32.96 -24.34
C TYR A 430 -59.69 32.17 -23.09
N GLY A 431 -59.00 32.82 -22.15
CA GLY A 431 -58.45 32.14 -20.97
C GLY A 431 -59.36 32.23 -19.75
N ASP A 432 -59.43 31.16 -18.97
CA ASP A 432 -60.28 31.05 -17.80
C ASP A 432 -60.06 32.20 -16.78
N PRO A 433 -61.11 32.65 -16.07
CA PRO A 433 -60.99 33.60 -14.98
C PRO A 433 -60.11 33.10 -13.84
N GLY A 434 -59.23 33.97 -13.34
CA GLY A 434 -58.35 33.67 -12.20
C GLY A 434 -56.88 33.48 -12.57
N TYR A 435 -56.59 33.36 -13.87
CA TYR A 435 -55.26 33.45 -14.44
C TYR A 435 -54.96 34.93 -14.80
N PRO A 436 -53.75 35.45 -14.53
CA PRO A 436 -53.50 36.89 -14.62
C PRO A 436 -53.50 37.42 -16.08
N ASP A 437 -54.23 38.54 -16.30
CA ASP A 437 -54.35 39.29 -17.56
C ASP A 437 -52.99 39.74 -18.14
N ASN A 438 -52.23 38.85 -18.78
CA ASN A 438 -51.02 39.26 -19.51
C ASN A 438 -50.67 38.40 -20.73
N VAL A 439 -51.39 37.31 -21.00
CA VAL A 439 -51.12 36.44 -22.14
C VAL A 439 -52.32 36.27 -23.07
N CYS A 440 -53.55 36.14 -22.54
CA CYS A 440 -54.78 36.13 -23.33
C CYS A 440 -55.91 36.94 -22.68
N ASP A 441 -56.98 37.15 -23.44
CA ASP A 441 -58.20 37.82 -22.99
C ASP A 441 -59.03 36.84 -22.14
N THR A 442 -59.70 37.34 -21.09
CA THR A 442 -60.47 36.50 -20.15
C THR A 442 -61.76 35.97 -20.79
N ASP A 443 -62.06 34.69 -20.57
CA ASP A 443 -63.28 34.01 -20.95
C ASP A 443 -64.42 34.30 -19.96
N ASN A 444 -65.57 34.75 -20.47
CA ASN A 444 -66.79 34.95 -19.69
C ASN A 444 -67.65 33.67 -19.53
N CYS A 445 -67.29 32.55 -20.19
CA CYS A 445 -67.92 31.23 -20.09
C CYS A 445 -66.92 30.05 -20.08
N PRO A 446 -66.15 29.86 -18.98
CA PRO A 446 -64.96 28.98 -18.93
C PRO A 446 -65.16 27.49 -19.27
N ASP A 447 -66.40 27.02 -19.23
CA ASP A 447 -66.76 25.62 -19.46
C ASP A 447 -67.51 25.41 -20.78
N ILE A 448 -67.84 26.48 -21.53
CA ILE A 448 -68.74 26.46 -22.70
C ILE A 448 -68.24 27.39 -23.80
N SER A 449 -67.61 26.77 -24.80
CA SER A 449 -67.00 27.49 -25.92
C SER A 449 -67.94 28.50 -26.57
N ASN A 450 -67.57 29.78 -26.45
CA ASN A 450 -68.28 30.93 -27.01
C ASN A 450 -67.28 31.96 -27.60
N PRO A 451 -66.68 31.65 -28.77
CA PRO A 451 -65.62 32.49 -29.36
C PRO A 451 -66.00 33.95 -29.67
N ASP A 452 -67.28 34.30 -29.60
CA ASP A 452 -67.82 35.66 -29.75
C ASP A 452 -67.86 36.46 -28.44
N GLN A 453 -67.80 35.80 -27.28
CA GLN A 453 -67.78 36.41 -25.95
C GLN A 453 -68.92 37.44 -25.76
N GLU A 454 -70.09 37.15 -26.34
CA GLU A 454 -71.28 38.00 -26.21
C GLU A 454 -71.79 37.96 -24.75
N ASP A 455 -72.10 39.14 -24.22
CA ASP A 455 -72.55 39.41 -22.84
C ASP A 455 -73.55 40.57 -22.95
N SER A 456 -74.80 40.23 -23.25
CA SER A 456 -75.84 41.16 -23.68
C SER A 456 -76.27 42.12 -22.58
N ASP A 457 -76.27 41.67 -21.32
CA ASP A 457 -76.63 42.49 -20.16
C ASP A 457 -75.42 43.08 -19.41
N SER A 458 -74.20 42.71 -19.81
CA SER A 458 -72.94 43.22 -19.26
C SER A 458 -72.73 42.89 -17.79
N ASP A 459 -73.24 41.75 -17.31
CA ASP A 459 -73.07 41.29 -15.93
C ASP A 459 -71.73 40.55 -15.70
N GLY A 460 -71.03 40.21 -16.80
CA GLY A 460 -69.75 39.52 -16.83
C GLY A 460 -69.82 38.01 -17.02
N LEU A 461 -71.03 37.44 -17.14
CA LEU A 461 -71.28 36.08 -17.63
C LEU A 461 -71.63 36.17 -19.11
N GLY A 462 -71.06 35.30 -19.94
CA GLY A 462 -71.42 35.29 -21.35
C GLY A 462 -72.79 34.67 -21.59
N ASP A 463 -73.46 35.10 -22.66
CA ASP A 463 -74.76 34.63 -23.13
C ASP A 463 -74.86 33.08 -23.22
N ALA A 464 -73.73 32.39 -23.42
CA ALA A 464 -73.66 30.93 -23.54
C ALA A 464 -73.80 30.18 -22.20
N CYS A 465 -73.37 30.80 -21.11
CA CYS A 465 -73.32 30.22 -19.76
C CYS A 465 -74.13 31.03 -18.72
N ASP A 466 -74.72 32.14 -19.15
CA ASP A 466 -75.61 32.93 -18.34
C ASP A 466 -76.99 32.24 -18.23
N ASP A 467 -77.39 32.00 -16.99
CA ASP A 467 -78.65 31.37 -16.62
C ASP A 467 -79.80 32.40 -16.56
N CYS A 468 -79.54 33.70 -16.73
CA CYS A 468 -80.55 34.76 -16.82
C CYS A 468 -80.02 36.03 -17.50
N THR A 469 -80.01 36.03 -18.83
CA THR A 469 -79.66 37.20 -19.63
C THR A 469 -80.79 38.22 -19.61
N ASP A 470 -80.57 39.36 -18.95
CA ASP A 470 -81.56 40.41 -18.68
C ASP A 470 -81.05 41.77 -19.23
N SER A 471 -81.23 41.99 -20.53
CA SER A 471 -80.61 43.10 -21.27
C SER A 471 -80.99 44.48 -20.72
N ASP A 472 -82.17 44.65 -20.12
CA ASP A 472 -82.64 45.93 -19.60
C ASP A 472 -82.61 46.06 -18.06
N GLY A 473 -82.31 44.96 -17.37
CA GLY A 473 -82.06 44.88 -15.93
C GLY A 473 -83.33 45.00 -15.08
N ASP A 474 -84.49 44.58 -15.59
CA ASP A 474 -85.77 44.68 -14.89
C ASP A 474 -86.11 43.47 -14.00
N GLY A 475 -85.34 42.39 -14.13
CA GLY A 475 -85.46 41.13 -13.39
C GLY A 475 -86.12 39.98 -14.16
N TYR A 476 -86.42 40.17 -15.44
CA TYR A 476 -86.94 39.15 -16.36
C TYR A 476 -85.95 38.89 -17.49
N GLY A 477 -85.87 37.65 -17.96
CA GLY A 477 -84.85 37.22 -18.92
C GLY A 477 -85.32 37.26 -20.37
N ASP A 478 -84.43 37.68 -21.26
CA ASP A 478 -84.70 37.87 -22.68
C ASP A 478 -85.14 36.58 -23.39
N PRO A 479 -86.19 36.59 -24.24
CA PRO A 479 -86.61 35.40 -24.97
C PRO A 479 -85.56 34.99 -26.01
N GLY A 480 -85.14 33.71 -25.99
CA GLY A 480 -84.29 33.14 -27.04
C GLY A 480 -83.06 32.37 -26.54
N TYR A 481 -82.69 32.54 -25.28
CA TYR A 481 -81.57 31.84 -24.65
C TYR A 481 -82.01 30.46 -24.10
N GLU A 482 -81.29 29.40 -24.47
CA GLU A 482 -81.69 27.99 -24.22
C GLU A 482 -81.57 27.58 -22.74
N ASN A 483 -80.71 28.25 -21.96
CA ASN A 483 -80.36 27.88 -20.57
C ASN A 483 -81.01 28.74 -19.49
N GLN A 484 -81.93 29.64 -19.84
CA GLN A 484 -82.51 30.56 -18.87
C GLN A 484 -83.35 29.90 -17.77
N THR A 485 -83.15 30.40 -16.56
CA THR A 485 -83.81 29.96 -15.32
C THR A 485 -84.77 31.01 -14.75
N CYS A 486 -84.71 32.25 -15.21
CA CYS A 486 -85.63 33.32 -14.82
C CYS A 486 -86.94 33.31 -15.64
N GLU A 487 -87.90 34.14 -15.22
CA GLU A 487 -89.16 34.31 -15.95
C GLU A 487 -88.88 35.13 -17.23
N ILE A 488 -89.52 34.77 -18.34
CA ILE A 488 -89.26 35.38 -19.65
C ILE A 488 -89.85 36.80 -19.70
N ASP A 489 -89.04 37.75 -20.18
CA ASP A 489 -89.41 39.14 -20.40
C ASP A 489 -90.27 39.28 -21.68
N ASN A 490 -91.40 39.99 -21.54
CA ASN A 490 -92.26 40.37 -22.65
C ASN A 490 -91.86 41.71 -23.32
N CYS A 491 -90.87 42.43 -22.79
CA CYS A 491 -90.27 43.64 -23.35
C CYS A 491 -88.73 43.72 -23.20
N PRO A 492 -87.96 42.87 -23.88
CA PRO A 492 -86.51 42.63 -23.64
C PRO A 492 -85.58 43.85 -23.71
N ASP A 493 -86.01 44.91 -24.39
CA ASP A 493 -85.23 46.14 -24.58
C ASP A 493 -85.73 47.31 -23.70
N THR A 494 -86.79 47.12 -22.89
CA THR A 494 -87.50 48.21 -22.19
C THR A 494 -88.08 47.79 -20.85
N SER A 495 -87.31 48.12 -19.80
CA SER A 495 -87.61 47.75 -18.42
C SER A 495 -89.07 47.97 -18.01
N ASN A 496 -89.75 46.87 -17.70
CA ASN A 496 -91.11 46.80 -17.20
C ASN A 496 -91.25 45.72 -16.11
N PRO A 497 -90.77 45.99 -14.88
CA PRO A 497 -90.77 45.01 -13.78
C PRO A 497 -92.16 44.48 -13.37
N ASP A 498 -93.25 45.03 -13.91
CA ASP A 498 -94.62 44.55 -13.70
C ASP A 498 -95.15 43.61 -14.79
N GLN A 499 -94.41 43.44 -15.91
CA GLN A 499 -94.70 42.54 -17.03
C GLN A 499 -96.17 42.66 -17.48
N ALA A 500 -96.68 43.88 -17.50
CA ALA A 500 -98.05 44.16 -17.90
C ALA A 500 -98.24 43.81 -19.38
N ASP A 501 -99.28 43.04 -19.68
CA ASP A 501 -99.67 42.54 -21.01
C ASP A 501 -101.21 42.44 -20.99
N TYR A 502 -101.87 43.55 -21.31
CA TYR A 502 -103.31 43.72 -21.09
C TYR A 502 -104.15 42.85 -22.04
N ASP A 503 -103.72 42.73 -23.29
CA ASP A 503 -104.39 41.96 -24.35
C ASP A 503 -103.88 40.51 -24.48
N GLN A 504 -102.81 40.15 -23.76
CA GLN A 504 -102.25 38.80 -23.65
C GLN A 504 -101.68 38.25 -24.96
N ASP A 505 -101.08 39.12 -25.77
CA ASP A 505 -100.43 38.72 -27.02
C ASP A 505 -98.97 38.24 -26.83
N GLY A 506 -98.41 38.47 -25.63
CA GLY A 506 -97.06 38.10 -25.22
C GLY A 506 -96.02 39.20 -25.42
N ILE A 507 -96.43 40.41 -25.84
CA ILE A 507 -95.63 41.62 -25.90
C ILE A 507 -96.11 42.55 -24.78
N GLY A 508 -95.20 43.11 -23.98
CA GLY A 508 -95.63 43.94 -22.85
C GLY A 508 -96.15 45.31 -23.27
N ASP A 509 -97.11 45.85 -22.50
CA ASP A 509 -97.80 47.12 -22.73
C ASP A 509 -96.88 48.33 -23.03
N VAL A 510 -95.62 48.29 -22.55
CA VAL A 510 -94.65 49.37 -22.72
C VAL A 510 -93.86 49.30 -24.02
N CYS A 511 -93.78 48.13 -24.66
CA CYS A 511 -93.07 47.89 -25.92
C CYS A 511 -93.99 47.35 -27.02
N ASP A 512 -95.27 47.13 -26.71
CA ASP A 512 -96.29 46.74 -27.64
C ASP A 512 -96.71 47.92 -28.53
N GLU A 513 -96.52 47.74 -29.84
CA GLU A 513 -96.88 48.74 -30.85
C GLU A 513 -98.39 48.87 -31.03
N CYS A 514 -99.21 47.91 -30.57
CA CYS A 514 -100.67 47.94 -30.68
C CYS A 514 -101.36 47.03 -29.65
N THR A 515 -101.61 47.57 -28.45
CA THR A 515 -102.42 46.89 -27.43
C THR A 515 -103.88 46.90 -27.82
N ASP A 516 -104.46 45.73 -28.13
CA ASP A 516 -105.79 45.53 -28.72
C ASP A 516 -106.53 44.41 -27.98
N SER A 517 -107.23 44.78 -26.92
CA SER A 517 -107.85 43.83 -25.98
C SER A 517 -108.93 42.95 -26.61
N ASP A 518 -109.65 43.47 -27.59
CA ASP A 518 -110.75 42.76 -28.23
C ASP A 518 -110.43 42.21 -29.63
N ASN A 519 -109.20 42.46 -30.09
CA ASN A 519 -108.61 41.98 -31.34
C ASN A 519 -109.39 42.45 -32.59
N ASP A 520 -109.89 43.68 -32.61
CA ASP A 520 -110.61 44.25 -33.76
C ASP A 520 -109.72 45.01 -34.76
N GLY A 521 -108.46 45.23 -34.41
CA GLY A 521 -107.45 45.93 -35.20
C GLY A 521 -107.26 47.41 -34.83
N TYR A 522 -107.90 47.90 -33.75
CA TYR A 522 -107.71 49.22 -33.18
C TYR A 522 -107.20 49.12 -31.74
N GLY A 523 -106.36 50.08 -31.35
CA GLY A 523 -105.62 50.02 -30.11
C GLY A 523 -106.33 50.68 -28.94
N ASP A 524 -106.28 50.06 -27.77
CA ASP A 524 -106.78 50.59 -26.52
C ASP A 524 -106.17 51.97 -26.19
N PRO A 525 -106.97 53.03 -26.00
CA PRO A 525 -106.47 54.36 -25.67
C PRO A 525 -105.82 54.41 -24.28
N GLY A 526 -104.59 54.94 -24.21
CA GLY A 526 -103.92 55.26 -22.94
C GLY A 526 -102.59 54.53 -22.70
N PHE A 527 -102.27 53.55 -23.54
CA PHE A 527 -100.97 52.89 -23.56
C PHE A 527 -99.90 53.77 -24.24
N ALA A 528 -98.67 53.71 -23.73
CA ALA A 528 -97.60 54.63 -24.13
C ALA A 528 -96.96 54.29 -25.48
N ALA A 529 -96.89 52.99 -25.81
CA ALA A 529 -96.32 52.47 -27.05
C ALA A 529 -97.37 52.20 -28.16
N ASN A 530 -98.66 52.40 -27.87
CA ASN A 530 -99.74 52.09 -28.80
C ASN A 530 -99.75 53.03 -30.02
N THR A 531 -99.20 52.56 -31.13
CA THR A 531 -99.02 53.30 -32.39
C THR A 531 -100.12 53.05 -33.43
N CYS A 532 -101.04 52.09 -33.19
CA CYS A 532 -102.18 51.86 -34.05
C CYS A 532 -103.29 52.92 -33.84
N GLU A 533 -104.33 52.89 -34.69
CA GLU A 533 -105.45 53.83 -34.57
C GLU A 533 -106.23 53.51 -33.30
N GLY A 534 -106.58 54.53 -32.49
CA GLY A 534 -107.20 54.31 -31.19
C GLY A 534 -108.65 53.80 -31.30
N ASP A 535 -108.98 52.80 -30.50
CA ASP A 535 -110.30 52.17 -30.41
C ASP A 535 -111.27 53.03 -29.59
N ASN A 536 -112.45 53.30 -30.16
CA ASN A 536 -113.52 53.98 -29.47
C ASN A 536 -114.38 53.07 -28.57
N CYS A 537 -114.17 51.74 -28.62
CA CYS A 537 -114.77 50.73 -27.74
C CYS A 537 -113.81 49.61 -27.30
N PRO A 538 -112.78 49.91 -26.48
CA PRO A 538 -111.62 49.04 -26.17
C PRO A 538 -111.87 47.62 -25.60
N GLU A 539 -113.12 47.28 -25.31
CA GLU A 539 -113.49 46.00 -24.68
C GLU A 539 -114.53 45.23 -25.51
N ILE A 540 -114.95 45.78 -26.66
CA ILE A 540 -116.08 45.26 -27.45
C ILE A 540 -115.78 45.37 -28.94
N TYR A 541 -115.30 44.25 -29.50
CA TYR A 541 -114.94 44.10 -30.91
C TYR A 541 -115.85 44.88 -31.87
N ASN A 542 -115.32 45.93 -32.50
CA ASN A 542 -116.05 46.84 -33.40
C ASN A 542 -115.16 47.39 -34.52
N PRO A 543 -114.73 46.55 -35.48
CA PRO A 543 -113.74 46.92 -36.50
C PRO A 543 -114.21 48.01 -37.49
N ASP A 544 -115.47 48.46 -37.40
CA ASP A 544 -116.02 49.57 -38.18
C ASP A 544 -115.91 50.93 -37.48
N GLN A 545 -115.59 50.94 -36.17
CA GLN A 545 -115.29 52.14 -35.36
C GLN A 545 -116.33 53.25 -35.54
N LEU A 546 -117.60 52.87 -35.70
CA LEU A 546 -118.69 53.83 -35.88
C LEU A 546 -118.90 54.62 -34.58
N ASP A 547 -118.92 55.94 -34.72
CA ASP A 547 -119.20 56.93 -33.67
C ASP A 547 -120.12 57.98 -34.31
N ALA A 548 -121.43 57.78 -34.17
CA ALA A 548 -122.45 58.54 -34.88
C ALA A 548 -122.57 59.99 -34.40
N ASP A 549 -122.34 60.25 -33.11
CA ASP A 549 -122.49 61.56 -32.48
C ASP A 549 -121.15 62.30 -32.22
N ILE A 550 -120.04 61.61 -32.47
CA ILE A 550 -118.66 62.13 -32.53
C ILE A 550 -118.21 62.61 -31.15
N ASP A 551 -118.55 61.87 -30.10
CA ASP A 551 -118.15 62.16 -28.73
C ASP A 551 -116.88 61.42 -28.27
N GLY A 552 -116.40 60.46 -29.09
CA GLY A 552 -115.22 59.65 -28.86
C GLY A 552 -115.49 58.27 -28.25
N LEU A 553 -116.73 57.93 -27.92
CA LEU A 553 -117.18 56.57 -27.59
C LEU A 553 -117.87 55.95 -28.82
N GLY A 554 -117.58 54.68 -29.11
CA GLY A 554 -118.21 54.02 -30.26
C GLY A 554 -119.65 53.59 -30.00
N ASP A 555 -120.43 53.48 -31.09
CA ASP A 555 -121.86 53.15 -31.07
C ASP A 555 -122.17 51.84 -30.31
N VAL A 556 -121.23 50.89 -30.23
CA VAL A 556 -121.45 49.58 -29.58
C VAL A 556 -121.21 49.58 -28.07
N CYS A 557 -120.48 50.57 -27.56
CA CYS A 557 -120.16 50.72 -26.14
C CYS A 557 -120.71 52.02 -25.54
N ASP A 558 -121.36 52.86 -26.35
CA ASP A 558 -122.06 54.05 -25.91
C ASP A 558 -123.54 53.76 -25.60
N GLU A 559 -123.89 53.85 -24.31
CA GLU A 559 -125.27 53.68 -23.83
C GLU A 559 -126.12 54.96 -24.02
N CYS A 560 -125.55 56.04 -24.56
CA CYS A 560 -126.16 57.36 -24.69
C CYS A 560 -126.08 57.94 -26.12
N THR A 561 -125.86 57.11 -27.15
CA THR A 561 -125.67 57.55 -28.54
C THR A 561 -126.75 58.54 -28.96
N ASP A 562 -126.37 59.75 -29.36
CA ASP A 562 -127.26 60.82 -29.78
C ASP A 562 -127.15 61.03 -31.30
N THR A 563 -127.72 60.09 -32.07
CA THR A 563 -127.59 60.09 -33.54
C THR A 563 -128.10 61.39 -34.20
N ASP A 564 -128.97 62.16 -33.54
CA ASP A 564 -129.52 63.42 -34.08
C ASP A 564 -128.95 64.71 -33.46
N GLY A 565 -128.05 64.60 -32.47
CA GLY A 565 -127.28 65.67 -31.86
C GLY A 565 -128.14 66.66 -31.07
N ASP A 566 -129.26 66.22 -30.50
CA ASP A 566 -130.22 67.06 -29.77
C ASP A 566 -129.93 67.24 -28.27
N GLY A 567 -128.91 66.53 -27.78
CA GLY A 567 -128.42 66.54 -26.40
C GLY A 567 -129.09 65.49 -25.50
N TYR A 568 -129.78 64.50 -26.04
CA TYR A 568 -130.38 63.37 -25.32
C TYR A 568 -130.10 62.04 -26.05
N GLY A 569 -129.63 61.02 -25.32
CA GLY A 569 -129.36 59.71 -25.93
C GLY A 569 -130.59 59.03 -26.54
N ASP A 570 -130.34 58.27 -27.60
CA ASP A 570 -131.35 57.55 -28.38
C ASP A 570 -132.09 56.51 -27.51
N PRO A 571 -133.41 56.33 -27.70
CA PRO A 571 -134.16 55.34 -26.95
C PRO A 571 -133.75 53.90 -27.34
N GLY A 572 -133.08 53.21 -26.42
CA GLY A 572 -132.60 51.82 -26.59
C GLY A 572 -133.64 50.74 -26.84
#